data_AF-A0A924KCI2-F1
#
_entry.id   AF-A0A924KCI2-F1
#
_cell.length_a   1.000
_cell.length_b   1.000
_cell.length_c   1.000
_cell.angle_alpha   90.00
_cell.angle_beta   90.00
_cell.angle_gamma   90.00
#
_symmetry.space_group_name_H-M   'P 1'
#
loop_
_entity.id
_entity.type
_entity.pdbx_description
1 polymer ?
#
loop_
_entity_poly.entity_id
_entity_poly.type
_entity_poly.pdbx_seq_one_letter_code
_entity_poly.pdbx_strand_id
1 'polypeptide(L)'
;TVMRAVESAVSANHHLKPVNDWTSKFIFPPYDFSIANSMVTNFHTPESTLLMMVAAFGGYENVMNAYEVAVKEKYRFYSYGDAMLII
;
A
#
# COMPACT_ATOMS: atom_id res chain seq x y z
N THR A 1 -0.70 -6.64 -3.11
CA THR A 1 -0.76 -7.34 -4.41
C THR A 1 -1.48 -6.52 -5.47
N VAL A 2 -2.78 -6.24 -5.31
CA VAL A 2 -3.57 -5.48 -6.31
C VAL A 2 -2.91 -4.16 -6.69
N MET A 3 -2.46 -3.38 -5.70
CA MET A 3 -1.78 -2.11 -5.94
C MET A 3 -0.59 -2.23 -6.91
N ARG A 4 0.32 -3.18 -6.66
CA ARG A 4 1.48 -3.45 -7.54
C ARG A 4 1.06 -3.89 -8.94
N ALA A 5 0.01 -4.70 -9.05
CA ALA A 5 -0.50 -5.15 -10.35
C ALA A 5 -1.08 -3.98 -11.16
N VAL A 6 -1.91 -3.15 -10.53
CA VAL A 6 -2.49 -1.94 -11.15
C VAL A 6 -1.38 -1.01 -11.60
N GLU A 7 -0.45 -0.66 -10.70
CA GLU A 7 0.68 0.24 -10.97
C GLU A 7 1.66 -0.28 -12.04
N SER A 8 1.73 -1.59 -12.24
CA SER A 8 2.51 -2.19 -13.34
C SER A 8 1.76 -2.22 -14.68
N ALA A 9 0.42 -2.23 -14.64
CA ALA A 9 -0.44 -2.27 -15.81
C ALA A 9 -0.84 -0.86 -16.31
N VAL A 10 -0.28 0.21 -15.75
CA VAL A 10 -0.56 1.59 -16.20
C VAL A 10 0.21 1.89 -17.49
N SER A 11 -0.50 2.45 -18.47
CA SER A 11 0.08 2.95 -19.72
C SER A 11 0.69 4.35 -19.55
N ALA A 12 1.44 4.83 -20.55
CA ALA A 12 2.00 6.18 -20.54
C ALA A 12 0.94 7.30 -20.44
N ASN A 13 -0.31 7.00 -20.79
CA ASN A 13 -1.44 7.93 -20.72
C ASN A 13 -2.26 7.77 -19.41
N HIS A 14 -1.68 7.20 -18.35
CA HIS A 14 -2.33 6.94 -17.06
C HIS A 14 -3.62 6.10 -17.10
N HIS A 15 -3.81 5.30 -18.15
CA HIS A 15 -4.92 4.34 -18.24
C HIS A 15 -4.45 2.91 -17.98
N LEU A 16 -5.32 2.13 -17.32
CA LEU A 16 -5.11 0.70 -17.11
C LEU A 16 -5.26 -0.05 -18.44
N LYS A 17 -4.25 -0.84 -18.83
CA LYS A 17 -4.33 -1.73 -19.99
C LYS A 17 -4.50 -3.20 -19.54
N PRO A 18 -5.26 -4.02 -20.28
CA PRO A 18 -5.22 -5.47 -20.09
C PRO A 18 -3.79 -5.96 -20.31
N VAL A 19 -3.24 -6.68 -19.33
CA VAL A 19 -1.89 -7.24 -19.39
C VAL A 19 -1.87 -8.57 -18.64
N ASN A 20 -1.10 -9.53 -19.15
CA ASN A 20 -0.80 -10.78 -18.47
C ASN A 20 0.72 -10.94 -18.44
N ASP A 21 1.34 -10.43 -17.37
CA ASP A 21 2.79 -10.36 -17.23
C ASP A 21 3.19 -10.42 -15.75
N TRP A 22 4.48 -10.60 -15.49
CA TRP A 22 5.07 -10.58 -14.16
C TRP A 22 5.45 -9.16 -13.73
N THR A 23 5.38 -8.91 -12.43
CA THR A 23 5.84 -7.64 -11.86
C THR A 23 6.77 -7.86 -10.67
N SER A 24 7.95 -7.27 -10.76
CA SER A 24 8.89 -7.07 -9.65
C SER A 24 8.88 -5.62 -9.16
N LYS A 25 7.88 -4.81 -9.56
CA LYS A 25 7.81 -3.37 -9.22
C LYS A 25 7.86 -3.19 -7.71
N PHE A 26 8.86 -2.44 -7.27
CA PHE A 26 9.10 -2.08 -5.88
C PHE A 26 8.59 -0.67 -5.65
N ILE A 27 7.67 -0.50 -4.70
CA ILE A 27 6.99 0.77 -4.41
C ILE A 27 7.46 1.24 -3.03
N PHE A 28 8.11 2.40 -2.98
CA PHE A 28 8.67 3.00 -1.77
C PHE A 28 8.56 4.53 -1.83
N PRO A 29 8.54 5.25 -0.70
CA PRO A 29 8.40 6.70 -0.70
C PRO A 29 9.66 7.41 -1.26
N PRO A 30 9.51 8.52 -2.03
CA PRO A 30 8.28 9.02 -2.60
C PRO A 30 7.84 8.21 -3.84
N TYR A 31 6.54 8.01 -4.00
CA TYR A 31 5.97 7.33 -5.17
C TYR A 31 4.69 8.03 -5.60
N ASP A 32 4.54 8.28 -6.89
CA ASP A 32 3.34 8.90 -7.46
C ASP A 32 2.41 7.81 -8.02
N PHE A 33 1.26 7.63 -7.38
CA PHE A 33 0.28 6.60 -7.76
C PHE A 33 -0.59 7.12 -8.90
N SER A 34 -0.74 6.32 -9.96
CA SER A 34 -1.40 6.80 -11.18
C SER A 34 -2.91 6.67 -11.16
N ILE A 35 -3.45 5.58 -10.58
CA ILE A 35 -4.88 5.24 -10.71
C ILE A 35 -5.58 5.15 -9.36
N ALA A 36 -4.97 4.46 -8.39
CA ALA A 36 -5.62 4.21 -7.11
C ALA A 36 -5.63 5.48 -6.25
N ASN A 37 -6.81 5.86 -5.77
CA ASN A 37 -7.04 6.98 -4.85
C ASN A 37 -7.35 6.54 -3.41
N SER A 38 -7.60 5.26 -3.20
CA SER A 38 -7.82 4.69 -1.87
C SER A 38 -7.24 3.28 -1.79
N MET A 39 -6.92 2.82 -0.57
CA MET A 39 -6.30 1.52 -0.35
C MET A 39 -6.88 0.83 0.89
N VAL A 40 -7.25 -0.43 0.75
CA VAL A 40 -7.55 -1.32 1.88
C VAL A 40 -6.41 -2.33 2.02
N THR A 41 -5.88 -2.47 3.24
CA THR A 41 -4.74 -3.35 3.52
C THR A 41 -4.71 -3.76 4.98
N ASN A 42 -4.03 -4.86 5.29
CA ASN A 42 -3.75 -5.25 6.68
C ASN A 42 -2.66 -4.36 7.30
N PHE A 43 -2.49 -4.47 8.61
CA PHE A 43 -1.30 -3.99 9.32
C PHE A 43 -0.12 -4.95 9.13
N HIS A 44 0.89 -4.48 8.40
CA HIS A 44 2.13 -5.19 8.09
C HIS A 44 3.20 -5.06 9.18
N THR A 45 4.20 -5.92 9.17
CA THR A 45 5.31 -5.84 10.12
C THR A 45 6.18 -4.60 9.91
N PRO A 46 6.87 -4.14 10.97
CA PRO A 46 7.97 -3.18 10.84
C PRO A 46 9.00 -3.65 9.81
N GLU A 47 9.63 -2.69 9.13
CA GLU A 47 10.70 -2.93 8.14
C GLU A 47 10.29 -3.83 6.95
N SER A 48 8.98 -4.01 6.71
CA SER A 48 8.50 -4.77 5.56
C SER A 48 8.33 -3.92 4.31
N THR A 49 8.53 -4.54 3.15
CA THR A 49 8.28 -3.91 1.84
C THR A 49 6.81 -3.52 1.64
N LEU A 50 5.89 -4.22 2.31
CA LEU A 50 4.48 -3.87 2.31
C LEU A 50 4.20 -2.61 3.12
N LEU A 51 4.83 -2.45 4.29
CA LEU A 51 4.76 -1.21 5.07
C LEU A 51 5.34 -0.03 4.28
N MET A 52 6.44 -0.23 3.54
CA MET A 52 7.01 0.81 2.67
C MET A 52 6.02 1.25 1.58
N MET A 53 5.34 0.31 0.92
CA MET A 53 4.31 0.63 -0.08
C MET A 53 3.14 1.38 0.53
N VAL A 54 2.70 1.00 1.72
CA VAL A 54 1.61 1.66 2.44
C VAL A 54 2.01 3.07 2.88
N ALA A 55 3.23 3.25 3.38
CA ALA A 55 3.79 4.56 3.71
C ALA A 55 3.95 5.46 2.47
N ALA A 56 4.26 4.88 1.32
CA ALA A 56 4.32 5.61 0.06
C ALA A 56 2.93 6.13 -0.35
N PHE A 57 1.87 5.35 -0.08
CA PHE A 57 0.49 5.69 -0.42
C PHE A 57 -0.15 6.69 0.56
N GLY A 58 -0.08 6.41 1.86
CA GLY A 58 -0.74 7.22 2.90
C GLY A 58 0.12 8.35 3.49
N GLY A 59 1.38 8.45 3.07
CA GLY A 59 2.38 9.32 3.69
C GLY A 59 2.99 8.70 4.95
N TYR A 60 4.31 8.83 5.11
CA TYR A 60 5.05 8.18 6.19
C TYR A 60 4.53 8.57 7.58
N GLU A 61 4.41 9.87 7.85
CA GLU A 61 3.99 10.38 9.17
C GLU A 61 2.57 9.90 9.55
N ASN A 62 1.62 10.00 8.62
CA ASN A 62 0.24 9.57 8.84
C ASN A 62 0.14 8.06 9.10
N VAL A 63 0.85 7.26 8.31
CA VAL A 63 0.85 5.80 8.45
C VAL A 63 1.50 5.39 9.76
N MET A 64 2.66 5.98 10.14
CA MET A 64 3.31 5.63 11.41
C MET A 64 2.45 6.04 12.61
N ASN A 65 1.81 7.20 12.58
CA ASN A 65 0.84 7.61 13.61
C ASN A 65 -0.35 6.64 13.70
N ALA A 66 -0.91 6.19 12.57
CA ALA A 66 -1.97 5.18 12.56
C ALA A 66 -1.53 3.85 13.17
N TYR A 67 -0.27 3.46 12.95
CA TYR A 67 0.32 2.26 13.55
C TYR A 67 0.50 2.40 15.07
N GLU A 68 0.97 3.55 15.55
CA GLU A 68 1.08 3.83 16.99
C GLU A 68 -0.28 3.73 17.69
N VAL A 69 -1.32 4.32 17.08
CA VAL A 69 -2.70 4.21 17.57
C VAL A 69 -3.18 2.76 17.54
N ALA A 70 -2.94 2.02 16.45
CA ALA A 70 -3.34 0.62 16.33
C ALA A 70 -2.69 -0.27 17.41
N VAL A 71 -1.42 -0.03 17.75
CA VAL A 71 -0.74 -0.73 18.85
C VAL A 71 -1.37 -0.36 20.20
N LYS A 72 -1.61 0.92 20.45
CA LYS A 72 -2.22 1.40 21.71
C LYS A 72 -3.61 0.82 21.94
N GLU A 73 -4.41 0.76 20.88
CA GLU A 73 -5.79 0.24 20.89
C GLU A 73 -5.85 -1.29 20.72
N LYS A 74 -4.70 -1.98 20.71
CA LYS A 74 -4.57 -3.45 20.65
C LYS A 74 -5.21 -4.09 19.42
N TYR A 75 -5.06 -3.44 18.26
CA TYR A 75 -5.43 -4.02 16.97
C TYR A 75 -4.62 -5.30 16.73
N ARG A 76 -5.20 -6.22 15.96
CA ARG A 76 -4.55 -7.45 15.54
C ARG A 76 -3.78 -7.18 14.25
N PHE A 77 -2.51 -7.57 14.20
CA PHE A 77 -1.64 -7.35 13.03
C PHE A 77 -1.56 -8.61 12.16
N TYR A 78 -0.84 -8.52 11.04
CA TYR A 78 -0.54 -9.62 10.11
C TYR A 78 -1.73 -10.08 9.24
N SER A 79 -1.60 -11.25 8.63
CA SER A 79 -2.49 -11.78 7.59
C SER A 79 -3.94 -11.97 8.04
N TYR A 80 -4.15 -12.28 9.31
CA TYR A 80 -5.48 -12.55 9.89
C TYR A 80 -5.90 -11.49 10.92
N GLY A 81 -5.22 -10.35 10.90
CA GLY A 81 -5.48 -9.23 11.77
C GLY A 81 -6.63 -8.35 11.29
N ASP A 82 -6.67 -7.15 11.84
CA ASP A 82 -7.57 -6.09 11.42
C ASP A 82 -7.05 -5.39 10.15
N ALA A 83 -7.91 -4.60 9.51
CA ALA A 83 -7.62 -3.90 8.28
C ALA A 83 -7.54 -2.38 8.51
N MET A 84 -6.80 -1.72 7.62
CA MET A 84 -6.66 -0.29 7.50
C MET A 84 -7.19 0.15 6.14
N LEU A 85 -7.99 1.22 6.15
CA LEU A 85 -8.48 1.93 4.96
C LEU A 85 -7.80 3.31 4.91
N ILE A 86 -7.19 3.63 3.77
CA ILE A 86 -6.59 4.93 3.47
C ILE A 86 -7.42 5.58 2.36
N ILE A 87 -7.86 6.83 2.57
CA ILE A 87 -8.72 7.63 1.70
C ILE A 87 -8.22 9.07 1.58
#